data_AF-A0A318A6X1-F1
#
_entry.id   AF-A0A318A6X1-F1
#
_cell.length_a   1.000
_cell.length_b   1.000
_cell.length_c   1.000
_cell.angle_alpha   90.00
_cell.angle_beta   90.00
_cell.angle_gamma   90.00
#
_symmetry.space_group_name_H-M   'P 1'
#
loop_
_entity.id
_entity.type
_entity.pdbx_description
1 polymer ?
#
loop_
_entity_poly.entity_id
_entity_poly.type
_entity_poly.pdbx_seq_one_letter_code
_entity_poly.pdbx_strand_id
1 'polypeptide(L)'
;MEINNDHTNATRVHQGTNGGKAYQAKCYQHWASVRFHVELAYLTEKSYAGAARELNRKRVPTMKENSQWYAQTVKDALEHYGAIDSHSSDD
;
A
#
# COMPACT_ATOMS: atom_id res chain seq x y z
N MET A 1 48.42 5.39 -36.99
CA MET A 1 46.95 5.33 -37.16
C MET A 1 46.45 4.39 -36.07
N GLU A 2 46.25 4.93 -34.88
CA GLU A 2 45.81 4.17 -33.70
C GLU A 2 44.29 4.21 -33.65
N ILE A 3 43.65 3.06 -33.78
CA ILE A 3 42.22 2.90 -33.50
C ILE A 3 42.17 2.29 -32.10
N ASN A 4 42.01 3.14 -31.09
CA ASN A 4 41.74 2.72 -29.73
C ASN A 4 40.32 2.16 -29.69
N ASN A 5 40.24 0.84 -29.52
CA ASN A 5 39.00 0.11 -29.37
C ASN A 5 38.52 0.33 -27.92
N ASP A 6 37.83 1.46 -27.70
CA ASP A 6 37.16 1.74 -26.44
C ASP A 6 35.99 0.75 -26.30
N HIS A 7 36.26 -0.35 -25.60
CA HIS A 7 35.24 -1.18 -25.00
C HIS A 7 34.51 -0.32 -23.96
N THR A 8 33.51 0.45 -24.39
CA THR A 8 32.52 1.03 -23.50
C THR A 8 31.74 -0.11 -22.89
N ASN A 9 32.26 -0.58 -21.76
CA ASN A 9 31.59 -1.38 -20.76
C ASN A 9 30.32 -0.59 -20.39
N ALA A 10 29.22 -0.92 -21.06
CA ALA A 10 27.92 -0.37 -20.78
C ALA A 10 27.62 -0.74 -19.33
N THR A 11 27.82 0.23 -18.44
CA THR A 11 27.49 0.18 -17.02
C THR A 11 26.05 -0.28 -16.95
N ARG A 12 25.87 -1.56 -16.63
CA ARG A 12 24.58 -2.19 -16.40
C ARG A 12 23.96 -1.41 -15.26
N VAL A 13 23.11 -0.44 -15.60
CA VAL A 13 22.38 0.37 -14.62
C VAL A 13 21.53 -0.63 -13.86
N HIS A 14 21.99 -1.02 -12.68
CA HIS A 14 21.17 -1.73 -11.72
C HIS A 14 19.93 -0.86 -11.56
N GLN A 15 18.77 -1.32 -12.06
CA GLN A 15 17.49 -0.74 -11.71
C GLN A 15 17.28 -0.98 -10.22
N GLY A 16 17.89 -0.12 -9.41
CA GLY A 16 17.80 -0.15 -7.96
C GLY A 16 16.35 0.07 -7.56
N THR A 17 15.80 -0.90 -6.82
CA THR A 17 15.05 -0.83 -5.54
C THR A 17 14.08 0.34 -5.23
N ASN A 18 14.05 1.42 -6.01
CA ASN A 18 13.17 2.59 -5.85
C ASN A 18 11.70 2.27 -6.13
N GLY A 19 11.41 1.28 -7.00
CA GLY A 19 10.04 0.85 -7.29
C GLY A 19 9.33 0.28 -6.05
N GLY A 20 10.05 -0.47 -5.21
CA GLY A 20 9.51 -1.04 -3.98
C GLY A 20 9.17 0.04 -2.94
N LYS A 21 10.08 0.99 -2.72
CA LYS A 21 9.88 2.11 -1.78
C LYS A 21 8.74 3.03 -2.22
N ALA A 22 8.68 3.38 -3.50
CA ALA A 22 7.60 4.20 -4.04
C ALA A 22 6.24 3.51 -3.96
N TYR A 23 6.20 2.19 -4.22
CA TYR A 23 4.98 1.40 -4.06
C TYR A 23 4.53 1.33 -2.60
N GLN A 24 5.47 1.07 -1.67
CA GLN A 24 5.19 1.05 -0.24
C GLN A 24 4.61 2.39 0.25
N ALA A 25 5.19 3.52 -0.16
CA ALA A 25 4.68 4.84 0.18
C ALA A 25 3.24 5.06 -0.32
N LYS A 26 2.93 4.64 -1.56
CA LYS A 26 1.56 4.69 -2.10
C LYS A 26 0.59 3.81 -1.32
N CYS A 27 1.00 2.60 -0.93
CA CYS A 27 0.19 1.73 -0.08
C CYS A 27 -0.12 2.43 1.25
N TYR A 28 0.90 3.00 1.90
CA TYR A 28 0.74 3.64 3.21
C TYR A 28 -0.17 4.86 3.13
N GLN A 29 0.00 5.70 2.11
CA GLN A 29 -0.89 6.84 1.86
C GLN A 29 -2.35 6.39 1.66
N HIS A 30 -2.58 5.34 0.87
CA HIS A 30 -3.92 4.81 0.68
C HIS A 30 -4.52 4.30 2.00
N TRP A 31 -3.79 3.45 2.73
CA TRP A 31 -4.25 2.90 4.01
C TRP A 31 -4.53 4.00 5.04
N ALA A 32 -3.66 5.00 5.14
CA ALA A 32 -3.89 6.14 6.02
C ALA A 32 -5.18 6.89 5.65
N SER A 33 -5.46 7.07 4.35
CA SER A 33 -6.66 7.78 3.88
C SER A 33 -7.98 7.06 4.18
N VAL A 34 -7.98 5.72 4.28
CA VAL A 34 -9.20 4.93 4.54
C VAL A 34 -9.31 4.44 5.98
N ARG A 35 -8.30 4.71 6.83
CA ARG A 35 -8.21 4.22 8.22
C ARG A 35 -9.47 4.46 9.03
N PHE A 36 -9.90 5.71 9.11
CA PHE A 36 -11.09 6.09 9.87
C PHE A 36 -12.33 5.27 9.45
N HIS A 37 -12.52 5.07 8.15
CA HIS A 37 -13.65 4.30 7.63
C HIS A 37 -13.57 2.83 8.03
N VAL A 38 -12.39 2.22 7.93
CA VAL A 38 -12.16 0.82 8.28
C VAL A 38 -12.38 0.57 9.77
N GLU A 39 -11.78 1.41 10.63
CA GLU A 39 -11.94 1.32 12.08
C GLU A 39 -13.39 1.52 12.50
N LEU A 40 -14.06 2.55 11.97
CA LEU A 40 -15.47 2.82 12.27
C LEU A 40 -16.37 1.66 11.82
N ALA A 41 -16.14 1.11 10.62
CA ALA A 41 -16.90 -0.02 10.11
C ALA A 41 -16.72 -1.26 11.00
N TYR A 42 -15.48 -1.57 11.43
CA TYR A 42 -15.22 -2.70 12.31
C TYR A 42 -15.82 -2.51 13.71
N LEU A 43 -15.71 -1.32 14.31
CA LEU A 43 -16.29 -1.02 15.62
C LEU A 43 -17.82 -1.11 15.61
N THR A 44 -18.46 -0.72 14.51
CA THR A 44 -19.91 -0.75 14.35
C THR A 44 -20.41 -2.18 14.12
N GLU A 45 -19.79 -2.90 13.20
CA GLU A 45 -20.24 -4.22 12.74
C GLU A 45 -19.72 -5.38 13.58
N LYS A 46 -18.67 -5.15 14.39
CA LYS A 46 -18.00 -6.11 15.26
C LYS A 46 -17.57 -7.42 14.56
N SER A 47 -17.37 -7.36 13.25
CA SER A 47 -16.93 -8.48 12.42
C SER A 47 -16.26 -7.98 11.14
N TYR A 48 -15.25 -8.70 10.65
CA TYR A 48 -14.58 -8.34 9.40
C TYR A 48 -15.51 -8.41 8.18
N ALA A 49 -16.42 -9.39 8.15
CA ALA A 49 -17.39 -9.55 7.08
C ALA A 49 -18.49 -8.46 7.10
N GLY A 50 -18.95 -8.04 8.28
CA GLY A 50 -19.84 -6.89 8.41
C GLY A 50 -19.16 -5.60 7.98
N ALA A 51 -17.94 -5.34 8.47
CA ALA A 51 -17.17 -4.17 8.11
C ALA A 51 -16.93 -4.08 6.59
N ALA A 52 -16.55 -5.18 5.93
CA ALA A 52 -16.38 -5.21 4.48
C ALA A 52 -17.69 -4.86 3.73
N ARG A 53 -18.83 -5.41 4.16
CA ARG A 53 -20.15 -5.05 3.59
C ARG A 53 -20.45 -3.57 3.76
N GLU A 54 -20.17 -3.02 4.93
CA GLU A 54 -20.41 -1.61 5.23
C GLU A 54 -19.52 -0.67 4.41
N LEU A 55 -18.23 -1.00 4.26
CA LEU A 55 -17.29 -0.26 3.41
C LEU A 55 -17.71 -0.28 1.94
N ASN A 56 -18.15 -1.44 1.43
CA ASN A 56 -18.68 -1.57 0.07
C ASN A 56 -19.98 -0.77 -0.11
N ARG A 57 -20.90 -0.82 0.86
CA ARG A 57 -22.16 -0.04 0.85
C ARG A 57 -21.88 1.46 0.77
N LYS A 58 -20.86 1.92 1.51
CA LYS A 58 -20.41 3.32 1.53
C LYS A 58 -19.49 3.71 0.37
N ARG A 59 -19.16 2.77 -0.52
CA ARG A 59 -18.25 2.97 -1.67
C ARG A 59 -16.89 3.54 -1.26
N VAL A 60 -16.36 3.09 -0.12
CA VAL A 60 -15.00 3.45 0.31
C VAL A 60 -14.02 2.86 -0.70
N PRO A 61 -13.11 3.67 -1.27
CA PRO A 61 -12.20 3.20 -2.32
C PRO A 61 -11.27 2.11 -1.77
N THR A 62 -10.97 1.13 -2.60
CA THR A 62 -9.91 0.16 -2.38
C THR A 62 -8.67 0.57 -3.17
N MET A 63 -7.50 0.02 -2.83
CA MET A 63 -6.25 0.33 -3.52
C MET A 63 -6.28 -0.09 -5.00
N LYS A 64 -6.99 -1.17 -5.30
CA LYS A 64 -7.21 -1.64 -6.66
C LYS A 64 -8.49 -1.03 -7.21
N GLU A 65 -8.38 -0.30 -8.31
CA GLU A 65 -9.54 0.28 -8.99
C GLU A 65 -10.61 -0.78 -9.27
N ASN A 66 -11.88 -0.40 -9.06
CA ASN A 66 -13.06 -1.26 -9.24
C ASN A 66 -13.07 -2.55 -8.41
N SER A 67 -12.28 -2.62 -7.33
CA SER A 67 -12.30 -3.74 -6.40
C SER A 67 -13.21 -3.47 -5.19
N GLN A 68 -13.59 -4.56 -4.51
CA GLN A 68 -14.45 -4.54 -3.33
C GLN A 68 -13.64 -4.86 -2.09
N TRP A 69 -14.11 -4.40 -0.95
CA TRP A 69 -13.60 -4.81 0.35
C TRP A 69 -13.97 -6.26 0.62
N TYR A 70 -12.98 -7.06 0.99
CA TYR A 70 -13.15 -8.41 1.51
C TYR A 70 -12.83 -8.44 3.01
N ALA A 71 -13.37 -9.43 3.72
CA ALA A 71 -13.10 -9.59 5.15
C ALA A 71 -11.59 -9.69 5.45
N GLN A 72 -10.84 -10.39 4.60
CA GLN A 72 -9.38 -10.49 4.73
C GLN A 72 -8.71 -9.11 4.59
N THR A 73 -9.11 -8.32 3.61
CA THR A 73 -8.60 -6.95 3.40
C THR A 73 -8.83 -6.04 4.60
N VAL A 74 -9.99 -6.17 5.26
CA VAL A 74 -10.27 -5.42 6.50
C VAL A 74 -9.35 -5.85 7.63
N LYS A 75 -9.15 -7.17 7.79
CA LYS A 75 -8.22 -7.71 8.80
C LYS A 75 -6.81 -7.20 8.56
N ASP A 76 -6.31 -7.33 7.32
CA ASP A 76 -4.97 -6.89 6.93
C ASP A 76 -4.79 -5.39 7.19
N ALA A 77 -5.81 -4.57 6.87
CA ALA A 77 -5.77 -3.13 7.11
C ALA A 77 -5.59 -2.79 8.60
N LEU A 78 -6.38 -3.43 9.48
CA LEU A 78 -6.33 -3.20 10.93
C LEU A 78 -5.00 -3.65 11.54
N GLU A 79 -4.42 -4.75 11.05
CA GLU A 79 -3.09 -5.21 11.45
C GLU A 79 -1.99 -4.25 10.96
N HIS A 80 -2.15 -3.70 9.75
CA HIS A 80 -1.18 -2.78 9.15
C HIS A 80 -1.17 -1.39 9.79
N TYR A 81 -2.28 -0.90 10.34
CA TYR A 81 -2.28 0.42 11.00
C TYR A 81 -1.31 0.49 12.17
N GLY A 82 -1.15 -0.60 12.93
CA GLY A 82 -0.13 -0.67 13.98
C GLY A 82 1.31 -0.53 13.46
N ALA A 83 1.58 -0.98 12.22
CA ALA A 83 2.88 -0.83 11.58
C ALA A 83 3.08 0.54 10.90
N ILE A 84 1.99 1.19 10.48
CA ILE A 84 2.05 2.57 9.94
C ILE A 84 2.34 3.54 11.08
N ASP A 85 1.74 3.35 12.25
CA ASP A 85 1.94 4.20 13.42
C ASP A 85 3.39 4.18 13.95
N SER A 86 4.12 3.07 13.75
CA SER A 86 5.54 2.98 14.11
C SER A 86 6.48 3.55 13.05
N HIS A 87 6.05 3.67 11.79
CA HIS A 87 6.84 4.31 10.72
C HIS A 87 6.74 5.84 10.73
N SER A 88 5.66 6.41 11.29
CA SER A 88 5.47 7.86 11.34
C SER A 88 6.17 8.55 12.52
N SER A 89 6.79 7.79 13.43
CA SER A 89 7.43 8.31 14.64
C SER A 89 8.95 8.56 14.48
N ASP A 90 9.53 8.22 13.34
CA ASP A 90 10.98 8.28 13.06
C ASP A 90 11.41 9.43 12.12
N ASP A 91 10.48 10.32 11.74
CA ASP A 91 10.75 11.58 11.00
C ASP A 91 10.51 12.81 11.92
#